data_AF-A0A3D4D0F6-F1
#
_entry.id   AF-A0A3D4D0F6-F1
#
_cell.length_a   1.000
_cell.length_b   1.000
_cell.length_c   1.000
_cell.angle_alpha   90.00
_cell.angle_beta   90.00
_cell.angle_gamma   90.00
#
_symmetry.space_group_name_H-M   'P 1'
#
loop_
_entity.id
_entity.type
_entity.pdbx_description
1 polymer ?
#
loop_
_entity_poly.entity_id
_entity_poly.type
_entity_poly.pdbx_seq_one_letter_code
_entity_poly.pdbx_strand_id
1 'polypeptide(L)'
;IQCARCHAHKGDPYTQEHYYSLQSVFAAVDKAERNYGSDPQIEKRRSQLTGELVALRAEKNGIEEAIKKEGGEELSELRSAIEALKKKSNLSNKRPEFGYHSKVESSSNQVKWVQIDLGERVDIKKIVLHACHDSFNNIGAGFGFPVRFQIIASNREDFSRSQVLVDQSNSDFPNPGLMPLGYQTESSARFLRVRATKLARRAANDYNFALAEVEVRDGAGGNRALKGKVSSLDSVEAPIRWRKSNLTDGIWATEEDKESVVRLAELEKKKEDLLLRLHTADRKKRLEKIDEEIQEKGEVVKGLPKGNMVYAASTHFKGEGQFKPTNGKPRMIRFLHRGEVTQPREEVRPGTLPIFKKEPWQFNLPADHGESDRRAALAQWLVREDHPLTWRVIVNRVWQWHFGEGLVASP
;
A
#
# COMPACT_ATOMS: atom_id res chain seq x y z
N ILE A 1 48.60 20.49 12.55
CA ILE A 1 47.53 19.46 12.46
C ILE A 1 47.94 18.24 11.62
N GLN A 2 48.71 18.37 10.52
CA GLN A 2 49.04 17.21 9.67
C GLN A 2 49.74 16.06 10.42
N CYS A 3 50.63 16.34 11.38
CA CYS A 3 51.29 15.33 12.20
C CYS A 3 50.31 14.58 13.13
N ALA A 4 49.31 15.28 13.67
CA ALA A 4 48.31 14.75 14.62
C ALA A 4 47.48 13.60 14.05
N ARG A 5 47.39 13.43 12.72
CA ARG A 5 46.74 12.27 12.12
C ARG A 5 47.47 10.95 12.45
N CYS A 6 48.79 11.00 12.57
CA CYS A 6 49.63 9.83 12.77
C CYS A 6 50.18 9.73 14.20
N HIS A 7 50.65 10.84 14.79
CA HIS A 7 51.25 10.85 16.13
C HIS A 7 51.22 12.25 16.75
N ALA A 8 51.51 12.34 18.05
CA ALA A 8 51.63 13.62 18.75
C ALA A 8 53.10 14.01 18.93
N HIS A 9 53.43 15.29 18.73
CA HIS A 9 54.72 15.88 19.09
C HIS A 9 54.60 16.72 20.36
N LYS A 10 55.66 16.78 21.18
CA LYS A 10 55.71 17.57 22.42
C LYS A 10 55.47 19.08 22.21
N GLY A 11 55.80 19.60 21.02
CA GLY A 11 55.61 21.00 20.66
C GLY A 11 54.30 21.32 19.94
N ASP A 12 53.51 20.30 19.56
CA ASP A 12 52.26 20.52 18.86
C ASP A 12 51.15 20.87 19.87
N PRO A 13 50.37 21.94 19.62
CA PRO A 13 49.29 22.34 20.53
C PRO A 13 48.09 21.37 20.52
N TYR A 14 48.02 20.48 19.51
CA TYR A 14 46.91 19.56 19.31
C TYR A 14 47.41 18.11 19.21
N THR A 15 46.75 17.22 19.93
CA THR A 15 47.09 15.80 19.97
C THR A 15 46.38 15.03 18.85
N GLN A 16 46.79 13.78 18.66
CA GLN A 16 46.06 12.84 17.82
C GLN A 16 44.61 12.67 18.30
N GLU A 17 44.39 12.70 19.62
CA GLU A 17 43.04 12.57 20.17
C GLU A 17 42.12 13.70 19.71
N HIS A 18 42.61 14.95 19.74
CA HIS A 18 41.86 16.11 19.26
C HIS A 18 41.46 15.98 17.79
N TYR A 19 42.40 15.53 16.95
CA TYR A 19 42.17 15.36 15.52
C TYR A 19 41.06 14.34 15.23
N TYR A 20 41.17 13.12 15.78
CA TYR A 20 40.17 12.08 15.52
C TYR A 20 38.82 12.42 16.13
N SER A 21 38.80 13.10 17.27
CA SER A 21 37.56 13.49 17.95
C SER A 21 36.77 14.51 17.15
N LEU A 22 37.44 15.50 16.56
CA LEU A 22 36.82 16.43 15.61
C LEU A 22 36.39 15.71 14.33
N GLN A 23 37.22 14.80 13.79
CA GLN A 23 36.87 14.04 12.58
C GLN A 23 35.63 13.15 12.79
N SER A 24 35.45 12.60 13.98
CA SER A 24 34.29 11.76 14.33
C SER A 24 32.95 12.50 14.31
N VAL A 25 32.96 13.83 14.35
CA VAL A 25 31.75 14.69 14.23
C VAL A 25 31.17 14.65 12.83
N PHE A 26 32.02 14.48 11.81
CA PHE A 26 31.62 14.49 10.39
C PHE A 26 31.71 13.12 9.72
N ALA A 27 32.14 12.09 10.46
CA ALA A 27 32.42 10.79 9.88
C ALA A 27 31.21 10.10 9.23
N ALA A 28 29.97 10.43 9.64
CA ALA A 28 28.78 9.79 9.11
C ALA A 28 28.11 10.51 7.96
N VAL A 29 28.57 11.72 7.59
CA VAL A 29 28.05 12.40 6.40
C VAL A 29 28.85 12.03 5.18
N ASP A 30 28.15 11.96 4.06
CA ASP A 30 28.78 12.02 2.76
C ASP A 30 28.12 13.11 1.91
N LYS A 31 28.71 13.44 0.76
CA LYS A 31 28.13 14.41 -0.17
C LYS A 31 27.07 13.72 -1.01
N ALA A 32 25.86 14.27 -1.02
CA ALA A 32 24.77 13.75 -1.83
C ALA A 32 23.84 14.88 -2.28
N GLU A 33 23.07 14.58 -3.32
CA GLU A 33 21.94 15.39 -3.70
C GLU A 33 20.85 15.29 -2.63
N ARG A 34 20.43 16.44 -2.10
CA ARG A 34 19.33 16.52 -1.15
C ARG A 34 18.36 17.61 -1.57
N ASN A 35 17.09 17.38 -1.32
CA ASN A 35 16.09 18.41 -1.45
C ASN A 35 16.21 19.37 -0.26
N TYR A 36 16.37 20.66 -0.53
CA TYR A 36 16.46 21.72 0.46
C TYR A 36 15.27 22.66 0.30
N GLY A 37 14.28 22.52 1.18
CA GLY A 37 13.20 23.49 1.29
C GLY A 37 13.71 24.78 1.93
N SER A 38 13.45 25.91 1.27
CA SER A 38 13.83 27.24 1.76
C SER A 38 12.98 27.70 2.96
N ASP A 39 11.81 27.09 3.18
CA ASP A 39 10.91 27.38 4.30
C ASP A 39 11.04 26.31 5.41
N PRO A 40 11.58 26.67 6.59
CA PRO A 40 11.72 25.76 7.71
C PRO A 40 10.41 25.14 8.22
N GLN A 41 9.28 25.85 8.13
CA GLN A 41 7.97 25.34 8.58
C GLN A 41 7.46 24.25 7.64
N ILE A 42 7.62 24.45 6.33
CA ILE A 42 7.25 23.45 5.32
C ILE A 42 8.09 22.18 5.49
N GLU A 43 9.40 22.30 5.70
CA GLU A 43 10.27 21.14 5.88
C GLU A 43 10.01 20.40 7.20
N LYS A 44 9.73 21.13 8.28
CA LYS A 44 9.30 20.51 9.55
C LYS A 44 8.01 19.72 9.36
N ARG A 45 7.02 20.29 8.66
CA ARG A 45 5.74 19.62 8.35
C ARG A 45 5.94 18.41 7.43
N ARG A 46 6.76 18.53 6.39
CA ARG A 46 7.12 17.44 5.46
C ARG A 46 7.77 16.29 6.21
N SER A 47 8.76 16.58 7.06
CA SER A 47 9.47 15.58 7.86
C SER A 47 8.51 14.85 8.83
N GLN A 48 7.66 15.60 9.55
CA GLN A 48 6.66 15.03 10.44
C GLN A 48 5.73 14.06 9.70
N LEU A 49 5.08 14.52 8.63
CA LEU A 49 4.13 13.70 7.86
C LEU A 49 4.81 12.47 7.23
N THR A 50 6.05 12.60 6.77
CA THR A 50 6.82 11.48 6.24
C THR A 50 7.12 10.44 7.33
N GLY A 51 7.47 10.88 8.55
CA GLY A 51 7.64 9.99 9.70
C GLY A 51 6.35 9.26 10.08
N GLU A 52 5.22 9.97 10.12
CA GLU A 52 3.90 9.38 10.37
C GLU A 52 3.52 8.35 9.30
N LEU A 53 3.79 8.63 8.02
CA LEU A 53 3.56 7.69 6.91
C LEU A 53 4.40 6.42 7.04
N VAL A 54 5.66 6.53 7.46
CA VAL A 54 6.52 5.37 7.72
C VAL A 54 5.96 4.52 8.86
N ALA A 55 5.53 5.14 9.95
CA ALA A 55 4.94 4.44 11.09
C ALA A 55 3.63 3.72 10.71
N LEU A 56 2.72 4.39 9.98
CA LEU A 56 1.47 3.79 9.52
C LEU A 56 1.69 2.59 8.59
N ARG A 57 2.67 2.67 7.69
CA ARG A 57 3.03 1.54 6.81
C ARG A 57 3.62 0.38 7.60
N ALA A 58 4.46 0.67 8.60
CA ALA A 58 5.00 -0.37 9.48
C ALA A 58 3.89 -1.06 10.28
N GLU A 59 2.92 -0.31 10.79
CA GLU A 59 1.75 -0.85 11.49
C GLU A 59 0.90 -1.74 10.57
N LYS A 60 0.58 -1.26 9.36
CA LYS A 60 -0.16 -2.04 8.35
C LYS A 60 0.53 -3.39 8.08
N ASN A 61 1.83 -3.36 7.78
CA ASN A 61 2.61 -4.55 7.52
C ASN A 61 2.64 -5.49 8.74
N GLY A 62 2.69 -4.94 9.95
CA GLY A 62 2.64 -5.72 11.19
C GLY A 62 1.32 -6.47 11.37
N ILE A 63 0.19 -5.83 11.06
CA ILE A 63 -1.13 -6.48 11.09
C ILE A 63 -1.21 -7.57 10.03
N GLU A 64 -0.75 -7.32 8.81
CA GLU A 64 -0.77 -8.29 7.70
C GLU A 64 0.10 -9.52 8.00
N GLU A 65 1.30 -9.33 8.55
CA GLU A 65 2.17 -10.45 8.95
C GLU A 65 1.60 -11.23 10.15
N ALA A 66 0.91 -10.56 11.09
CA ALA A 66 0.20 -11.26 12.17
C ALA A 66 -0.91 -12.16 11.62
N ILE A 67 -1.72 -11.66 10.68
CA ILE A 67 -2.78 -12.44 10.00
C ILE A 67 -2.19 -13.63 9.26
N LYS A 68 -1.08 -13.42 8.54
CA LYS A 68 -0.38 -14.49 7.81
C LYS A 68 0.18 -15.54 8.76
N LYS A 69 0.76 -15.13 9.90
CA LYS A 69 1.28 -16.05 10.92
C LYS A 69 0.17 -16.86 11.58
N GLU A 70 -0.97 -16.23 11.88
CA GLU A 70 -2.13 -16.90 12.47
C GLU A 70 -2.84 -17.83 11.48
N GLY A 71 -2.92 -17.44 10.20
CA GLY A 71 -3.44 -18.32 9.14
C GLY A 71 -2.51 -19.50 8.82
N GLY A 72 -1.21 -19.35 9.09
CA GLY A 72 -0.23 -20.42 9.18
C GLY A 72 -0.26 -21.40 8.00
N GLU A 73 -0.18 -22.68 8.36
CA GLU A 73 -0.17 -23.81 7.42
C GLU A 73 -1.53 -23.97 6.71
N GLU A 74 -2.66 -23.81 7.44
CA GLU A 74 -4.02 -23.97 6.89
C GLU A 74 -4.26 -23.02 5.68
N LEU A 75 -3.91 -21.73 5.82
CA LEU A 75 -4.06 -20.77 4.73
C LEU A 75 -3.12 -21.07 3.56
N SER A 76 -1.91 -21.57 3.84
CA SER A 76 -0.93 -21.95 2.82
C SER A 76 -1.37 -23.17 2.01
N GLU A 77 -1.89 -24.20 2.69
CA GLU A 77 -2.44 -25.39 2.07
C GLU A 77 -3.65 -25.07 1.21
N LEU A 78 -4.59 -24.26 1.72
CA LEU A 78 -5.76 -23.83 0.97
C LEU A 78 -5.36 -23.06 -0.31
N ARG A 79 -4.42 -22.13 -0.20
CA ARG A 79 -3.89 -21.39 -1.36
C ARG A 79 -3.25 -22.32 -2.39
N SER A 80 -2.45 -23.29 -1.93
CA SER A 80 -1.77 -24.23 -2.81
C SER A 80 -2.75 -25.18 -3.51
N ALA A 81 -3.76 -25.66 -2.80
CA ALA A 81 -4.81 -26.50 -3.37
C ALA A 81 -5.65 -25.74 -4.42
N ILE A 82 -6.01 -24.49 -4.15
CA ILE A 82 -6.71 -23.60 -5.09
C ILE A 82 -5.87 -23.36 -6.34
N GLU A 83 -4.60 -23.01 -6.19
CA GLU A 83 -3.65 -22.81 -7.30
C GLU A 83 -3.52 -24.07 -8.17
N ALA A 84 -3.39 -25.24 -7.55
CA ALA A 84 -3.26 -26.51 -8.25
C ALA A 84 -4.50 -26.84 -9.08
N LEU A 85 -5.70 -26.58 -8.55
CA LEU A 85 -6.96 -26.76 -9.28
C LEU A 85 -7.12 -25.73 -10.41
N LYS A 86 -6.79 -24.46 -10.16
CA LYS A 86 -6.83 -23.42 -11.20
C LYS A 86 -5.89 -23.73 -12.37
N LYS A 87 -4.71 -24.29 -12.12
CA LYS A 87 -3.77 -24.72 -13.18
C LYS A 87 -4.28 -25.90 -14.02
N LYS A 88 -5.19 -26.71 -13.47
CA LYS A 88 -5.83 -27.84 -14.16
C LYS A 88 -7.14 -27.45 -14.85
N SER A 89 -7.65 -26.24 -14.61
CA SER A 89 -8.90 -25.77 -15.21
C SER A 89 -8.70 -25.55 -16.71
N ASN A 90 -9.63 -26.12 -17.48
CA ASN A 90 -9.74 -26.04 -18.92
C ASN A 90 -11.20 -25.72 -19.24
N LEU A 91 -11.43 -24.44 -19.57
CA LEU A 91 -12.71 -23.96 -20.06
C LEU A 91 -13.13 -24.73 -21.31
N SER A 92 -14.27 -25.42 -21.20
CA SER A 92 -14.95 -26.01 -22.36
C SER A 92 -15.47 -24.89 -23.27
N ASN A 93 -15.21 -25.00 -24.57
CA ASN A 93 -15.78 -24.15 -25.63
C ASN A 93 -15.81 -22.64 -25.30
N LYS A 94 -14.64 -21.99 -25.32
CA LYS A 94 -14.54 -20.52 -25.18
C LYS A 94 -15.40 -19.83 -26.24
N ARG A 95 -16.51 -19.25 -25.80
CA ARG A 95 -17.37 -18.39 -26.61
C ARG A 95 -17.08 -16.93 -26.35
N PRO A 96 -17.29 -16.05 -27.35
CA PRO A 96 -17.02 -14.63 -27.20
C PRO A 96 -18.07 -13.90 -26.35
N GLU A 97 -19.26 -14.47 -26.15
CA GLU A 97 -20.33 -13.93 -25.28
C GLU A 97 -20.03 -14.22 -23.80
N PHE A 98 -19.88 -13.16 -22.99
CA PHE A 98 -19.54 -13.29 -21.57
C PHE A 98 -20.74 -13.10 -20.62
N GLY A 99 -21.75 -12.34 -21.05
CA GLY A 99 -22.97 -12.09 -20.28
C GLY A 99 -23.36 -10.61 -20.19
N TYR A 100 -24.02 -10.26 -19.09
CA TYR A 100 -24.33 -8.89 -18.68
C TYR A 100 -23.20 -8.29 -17.83
N HIS A 101 -22.93 -6.98 -18.01
CA HIS A 101 -21.95 -6.24 -17.23
C HIS A 101 -22.43 -4.79 -16.99
N SER A 102 -22.56 -4.39 -15.72
CA SER A 102 -22.93 -3.02 -15.33
C SER A 102 -21.86 -2.00 -15.73
N LYS A 103 -22.17 -0.71 -15.73
CA LYS A 103 -21.08 0.30 -15.73
C LYS A 103 -20.17 0.11 -14.51
N VAL A 104 -18.92 0.53 -14.67
CA VAL A 104 -17.90 0.49 -13.60
C VAL A 104 -18.16 1.64 -12.64
N GLU A 105 -17.96 1.38 -11.35
CA GLU A 105 -18.13 2.33 -10.27
C GLU A 105 -16.85 2.49 -9.46
N SER A 106 -16.69 3.66 -8.83
CA SER A 106 -15.58 3.94 -7.91
C SER A 106 -15.84 3.46 -6.48
N SER A 107 -17.08 3.04 -6.18
CA SER A 107 -17.51 2.57 -4.86
C SER A 107 -18.16 1.19 -4.95
N SER A 108 -17.78 0.31 -4.03
CA SER A 108 -18.38 -1.02 -3.91
C SER A 108 -19.83 -0.99 -3.43
N ASN A 109 -20.27 0.07 -2.75
CA ASN A 109 -21.62 0.14 -2.15
C ASN A 109 -22.68 0.71 -3.09
N GLN A 110 -22.34 0.93 -4.36
CA GLN A 110 -23.30 1.40 -5.35
C GLN A 110 -24.28 0.29 -5.72
N VAL A 111 -25.58 0.56 -5.57
CA VAL A 111 -26.62 -0.40 -5.96
C VAL A 111 -26.68 -0.52 -7.49
N LYS A 112 -26.66 -1.76 -7.99
CA LYS A 112 -26.91 -2.10 -9.41
C LYS A 112 -27.98 -3.17 -9.50
N TRP A 113 -28.69 -3.24 -10.63
CA TRP A 113 -29.63 -4.32 -10.87
C TRP A 113 -29.74 -4.66 -12.35
N VAL A 114 -30.06 -5.92 -12.61
CA VAL A 114 -30.48 -6.45 -13.91
C VAL A 114 -31.75 -7.27 -13.71
N GLN A 115 -32.67 -7.20 -14.65
CA GLN A 115 -33.95 -7.90 -14.57
C GLN A 115 -34.34 -8.52 -15.91
N ILE A 116 -35.20 -9.53 -15.79
CA ILE A 116 -35.68 -10.36 -16.89
C ILE A 116 -37.21 -10.27 -16.87
N ASP A 117 -37.81 -9.94 -18.01
CA ASP A 117 -39.23 -10.12 -18.28
C ASP A 117 -39.43 -11.52 -18.87
N LEU A 118 -40.13 -12.39 -18.13
CA LEU A 118 -40.48 -13.75 -18.54
C LEU A 118 -41.63 -13.76 -19.57
N GLY A 119 -42.18 -12.60 -19.93
CA GLY A 119 -43.29 -12.41 -20.87
C GLY A 119 -44.66 -12.64 -20.24
N GLU A 120 -44.76 -13.62 -19.35
CA GLU A 120 -45.97 -14.00 -18.63
C GLU A 120 -45.67 -14.35 -17.18
N ARG A 121 -46.73 -14.57 -16.38
CA ARG A 121 -46.58 -15.07 -15.01
C ARG A 121 -46.19 -16.55 -15.06
N VAL A 122 -45.06 -16.87 -14.45
CA VAL A 122 -44.48 -18.22 -14.37
C VAL A 122 -44.52 -18.72 -12.93
N ASP A 123 -44.82 -20.01 -12.73
CA ASP A 123 -44.59 -20.72 -11.46
C ASP A 123 -43.11 -21.12 -11.37
N ILE A 124 -42.33 -20.29 -10.66
CA ILE A 124 -40.88 -20.39 -10.52
C ILE A 124 -40.58 -21.41 -9.41
N LYS A 125 -39.90 -22.50 -9.76
CA LYS A 125 -39.44 -23.52 -8.81
C LYS A 125 -37.96 -23.40 -8.47
N LYS A 126 -37.14 -23.02 -9.45
CA LYS A 126 -35.69 -22.93 -9.27
C LYS A 126 -35.11 -21.77 -10.05
N ILE A 127 -34.17 -21.05 -9.44
CA ILE A 127 -33.38 -20.01 -10.09
C ILE A 127 -31.93 -20.46 -10.07
N VAL A 128 -31.21 -20.31 -11.18
CA VAL A 128 -29.79 -20.62 -11.27
C VAL A 128 -29.03 -19.40 -11.77
N LEU A 129 -28.04 -18.94 -11.00
CA LEU A 129 -27.12 -17.89 -11.42
C LEU A 129 -25.81 -18.50 -11.91
N HIS A 130 -25.35 -18.07 -13.07
CA HIS A 130 -24.04 -18.40 -13.62
C HIS A 130 -23.16 -17.16 -13.65
N ALA A 131 -21.95 -17.29 -13.13
CA ALA A 131 -21.00 -16.17 -13.09
C ALA A 131 -20.15 -16.09 -14.36
N CYS A 132 -19.63 -14.90 -14.67
CA CYS A 132 -18.79 -14.68 -15.85
C CYS A 132 -17.39 -15.26 -15.69
N HIS A 133 -16.70 -15.47 -16.81
CA HIS A 133 -15.26 -15.69 -16.84
C HIS A 133 -14.57 -14.61 -17.69
N ASP A 134 -13.76 -13.75 -17.07
CA ASP A 134 -12.92 -12.79 -17.78
C ASP A 134 -11.55 -12.69 -17.09
N SER A 135 -10.47 -12.81 -17.85
CA SER A 135 -9.09 -12.76 -17.35
C SER A 135 -8.59 -11.34 -17.07
N PHE A 136 -9.43 -10.30 -17.22
CA PHE A 136 -9.08 -8.95 -16.81
C PHE A 136 -8.55 -8.93 -15.37
N ASN A 137 -7.38 -8.29 -15.18
CA ASN A 137 -6.70 -8.19 -13.88
C ASN A 137 -6.50 -9.55 -13.17
N ASN A 138 -6.31 -10.63 -13.94
CA ASN A 138 -6.13 -12.00 -13.45
C ASN A 138 -7.28 -12.54 -12.58
N ILE A 139 -8.51 -12.06 -12.80
CA ILE A 139 -9.68 -12.49 -12.02
C ILE A 139 -10.15 -13.87 -12.48
N GLY A 140 -10.48 -14.02 -13.77
CA GLY A 140 -10.94 -15.27 -14.36
C GLY A 140 -12.37 -15.62 -13.95
N ALA A 141 -12.54 -16.82 -13.41
CA ALA A 141 -13.83 -17.38 -12.98
C ALA A 141 -14.53 -16.51 -11.93
N GLY A 142 -15.82 -16.27 -12.13
CA GLY A 142 -16.64 -15.48 -11.23
C GLY A 142 -16.46 -13.96 -11.35
N PHE A 143 -15.94 -13.51 -12.50
CA PHE A 143 -15.72 -12.10 -12.77
C PHE A 143 -17.01 -11.29 -12.58
N GLY A 144 -16.93 -10.23 -11.76
CA GLY A 144 -18.05 -9.32 -11.52
C GLY A 144 -19.21 -9.90 -10.67
N PHE A 145 -19.11 -11.13 -10.16
CA PHE A 145 -20.17 -11.72 -9.35
C PHE A 145 -20.36 -10.92 -8.05
N PRO A 146 -21.58 -10.46 -7.72
CA PRO A 146 -21.79 -9.48 -6.67
C PRO A 146 -21.45 -10.05 -5.27
N VAL A 147 -20.80 -9.23 -4.44
CA VAL A 147 -20.42 -9.60 -3.06
C VAL A 147 -21.65 -9.63 -2.16
N ARG A 148 -22.66 -8.79 -2.43
CA ARG A 148 -23.95 -8.82 -1.74
C ARG A 148 -25.06 -8.60 -2.74
N PHE A 149 -26.10 -9.41 -2.66
CA PHE A 149 -27.19 -9.33 -3.63
C PHE A 149 -28.50 -9.88 -3.08
N GLN A 150 -29.58 -9.59 -3.80
CA GLN A 150 -30.90 -10.16 -3.61
C GLN A 150 -31.47 -10.61 -4.95
N ILE A 151 -32.27 -11.66 -4.92
CA ILE A 151 -33.10 -12.09 -6.04
C ILE A 151 -34.55 -11.76 -5.69
N ILE A 152 -35.18 -10.95 -6.54
CA ILE A 152 -36.47 -10.33 -6.28
C ILE A 152 -37.41 -10.70 -7.42
N ALA A 153 -38.63 -11.08 -7.09
CA ALA A 153 -39.67 -11.40 -8.05
C ALA A 153 -40.83 -10.39 -7.98
N SER A 154 -41.45 -10.09 -9.11
CA SER A 154 -42.63 -9.24 -9.17
C SER A 154 -43.55 -9.61 -10.32
N ASN A 155 -44.82 -9.22 -10.21
CA ASN A 155 -45.76 -9.22 -11.33
C ASN A 155 -45.92 -7.83 -11.97
N ARG A 156 -45.16 -6.83 -11.50
CA ARG A 156 -45.12 -5.47 -12.03
C ARG A 156 -43.69 -5.12 -12.43
N GLU A 157 -43.53 -4.45 -13.58
CA GLU A 157 -42.22 -4.11 -14.14
C GLU A 157 -41.43 -3.14 -13.24
N ASP A 158 -42.14 -2.30 -12.49
CA ASP A 158 -41.55 -1.31 -11.57
C ASP A 158 -41.13 -1.91 -10.22
N PHE A 159 -41.47 -3.17 -9.95
CA PHE A 159 -41.27 -3.83 -8.66
C PHE A 159 -41.93 -3.12 -7.46
N SER A 160 -42.95 -2.28 -7.69
CA SER A 160 -43.71 -1.60 -6.62
C SER A 160 -44.38 -2.57 -5.64
N ARG A 161 -44.69 -3.79 -6.12
CA ARG A 161 -45.11 -4.92 -5.30
C ARG A 161 -44.24 -6.12 -5.65
N SER A 162 -43.30 -6.44 -4.78
CA SER A 162 -42.31 -7.49 -5.02
C SER A 162 -42.13 -8.43 -3.83
N GLN A 163 -41.55 -9.59 -4.09
CA GLN A 163 -41.16 -10.57 -3.10
C GLN A 163 -39.64 -10.79 -3.22
N VAL A 164 -38.92 -10.74 -2.10
CA VAL A 164 -37.52 -11.17 -2.06
C VAL A 164 -37.51 -12.69 -1.97
N LEU A 165 -36.93 -13.35 -2.96
CA LEU A 165 -36.82 -14.82 -3.02
C LEU A 165 -35.53 -15.30 -2.36
N VAL A 166 -34.45 -14.54 -2.52
CA VAL A 166 -33.12 -14.84 -1.94
C VAL A 166 -32.53 -13.55 -1.42
N ASP A 167 -32.02 -13.58 -0.19
CA ASP A 167 -31.33 -12.45 0.42
C ASP A 167 -29.92 -12.83 0.87
N GLN A 168 -28.92 -12.31 0.15
CA GLN A 168 -27.49 -12.39 0.45
C GLN A 168 -26.93 -10.98 0.73
N SER A 169 -27.73 -10.09 1.32
CA SER A 169 -27.32 -8.70 1.60
C SER A 169 -26.73 -8.48 3.01
N ASN A 170 -26.89 -9.46 3.91
CA ASN A 170 -26.45 -9.34 5.30
C ASN A 170 -24.96 -9.66 5.51
N SER A 171 -24.34 -10.45 4.63
CA SER A 171 -22.94 -10.86 4.72
C SER A 171 -22.29 -10.90 3.34
N ASP A 172 -20.96 -10.74 3.28
CA ASP A 172 -20.22 -10.85 2.03
C ASP A 172 -20.28 -12.31 1.53
N PHE A 173 -20.79 -12.51 0.32
CA PHE A 173 -20.89 -13.80 -0.36
C PHE A 173 -19.57 -14.08 -1.09
N PRO A 174 -18.96 -15.27 -0.91
CA PRO A 174 -17.71 -15.61 -1.56
C PRO A 174 -17.91 -15.77 -3.08
N ASN A 175 -16.88 -15.45 -3.86
CA ASN A 175 -16.93 -15.63 -5.30
C ASN A 175 -17.16 -17.13 -5.65
N PRO A 176 -18.24 -17.49 -6.36
CA PRO A 176 -18.57 -18.88 -6.68
C PRO A 176 -17.71 -19.50 -7.78
N GLY A 177 -16.82 -18.74 -8.42
CA GLY A 177 -16.11 -19.18 -9.61
C GLY A 177 -17.10 -19.52 -10.73
N LEU A 178 -16.99 -20.71 -11.31
CA LEU A 178 -17.93 -21.21 -12.33
C LEU A 178 -18.96 -22.19 -11.77
N MET A 179 -19.06 -22.31 -10.44
CA MET A 179 -20.08 -23.17 -9.81
C MET A 179 -21.46 -22.51 -9.98
N PRO A 180 -22.43 -23.18 -10.61
CA PRO A 180 -23.79 -22.65 -10.72
C PRO A 180 -24.45 -22.53 -9.35
N LEU A 181 -25.04 -21.37 -9.06
CA LEU A 181 -25.74 -21.13 -7.79
C LEU A 181 -27.24 -21.33 -7.96
N GLY A 182 -27.72 -22.49 -7.51
CA GLY A 182 -29.13 -22.86 -7.56
C GLY A 182 -29.90 -22.53 -6.28
N TYR A 183 -31.05 -21.87 -6.42
CA TYR A 183 -31.97 -21.55 -5.32
C TYR A 183 -33.33 -22.15 -5.61
N GLN A 184 -33.86 -22.94 -4.66
CA GLN A 184 -35.23 -23.43 -4.72
C GLN A 184 -36.18 -22.36 -4.19
N THR A 185 -37.33 -22.21 -4.84
CA THR A 185 -38.32 -21.20 -4.48
C THR A 185 -39.71 -21.68 -4.85
N GLU A 186 -40.72 -21.12 -4.18
CA GLU A 186 -42.13 -21.37 -4.47
C GLU A 186 -42.77 -19.99 -4.71
N SER A 187 -42.67 -19.49 -5.94
CA SER A 187 -43.08 -18.13 -6.29
C SER A 187 -43.74 -18.07 -7.66
N SER A 188 -44.76 -17.22 -7.80
CA SER A 188 -45.40 -16.96 -9.10
C SER A 188 -45.24 -15.51 -9.54
N ALA A 189 -44.43 -15.28 -10.57
CA ALA A 189 -44.03 -13.95 -11.00
C ALA A 189 -43.75 -13.86 -12.51
N ARG A 190 -43.82 -12.65 -13.05
CA ARG A 190 -43.47 -12.33 -14.45
C ARG A 190 -42.08 -11.73 -14.58
N PHE A 191 -41.65 -10.95 -13.60
CA PHE A 191 -40.36 -10.27 -13.61
C PHE A 191 -39.47 -10.85 -12.53
N LEU A 192 -38.21 -11.07 -12.88
CA LEU A 192 -37.15 -11.43 -11.94
C LEU A 192 -36.06 -10.35 -11.98
N ARG A 193 -35.60 -9.87 -10.84
CA ARG A 193 -34.50 -8.91 -10.71
C ARG A 193 -33.41 -9.45 -9.80
N VAL A 194 -32.17 -9.41 -10.27
CA VAL A 194 -30.99 -9.58 -9.42
C VAL A 194 -30.47 -8.19 -9.07
N ARG A 195 -30.49 -7.86 -7.77
CA ARG A 195 -30.07 -6.57 -7.22
C ARG A 195 -28.77 -6.75 -6.46
N ALA A 196 -27.67 -6.20 -6.97
CA ALA A 196 -26.40 -6.12 -6.26
C ALA A 196 -26.42 -4.91 -5.30
N THR A 197 -26.19 -5.18 -4.02
CA THR A 197 -26.06 -4.16 -2.96
C THR A 197 -24.60 -3.91 -2.56
N LYS A 198 -23.69 -4.82 -2.94
CA LYS A 198 -22.24 -4.62 -2.89
C LYS A 198 -21.58 -5.26 -4.12
N LEU A 199 -20.87 -4.45 -4.88
CA LEU A 199 -20.24 -4.80 -6.15
C LEU A 199 -18.93 -5.57 -5.96
N ALA A 200 -18.56 -6.35 -6.97
CA ALA A 200 -17.29 -7.05 -7.03
C ALA A 200 -16.16 -6.07 -7.34
N ARG A 201 -14.99 -6.29 -6.76
CA ARG A 201 -13.78 -5.53 -7.10
C ARG A 201 -13.21 -6.02 -8.42
N ARG A 202 -12.96 -5.10 -9.36
CA ARG A 202 -12.36 -5.32 -10.67
C ARG A 202 -10.90 -4.87 -10.72
N ALA A 203 -10.59 -3.73 -10.10
CA ALA A 203 -9.23 -3.19 -9.96
C ALA A 203 -9.09 -2.41 -8.63
N ALA A 204 -8.01 -1.64 -8.46
CA ALA A 204 -7.70 -0.97 -7.19
C ALA A 204 -8.91 -0.19 -6.61
N ASN A 205 -9.56 0.63 -7.44
CA ASN A 205 -10.73 1.45 -7.12
C ASN A 205 -11.86 1.28 -8.15
N ASP A 206 -11.92 0.13 -8.83
CA ASP A 206 -12.93 -0.15 -9.86
C ASP A 206 -13.81 -1.30 -9.38
N TYR A 207 -15.12 -1.11 -9.45
CA TYR A 207 -16.11 -2.11 -9.05
C TYR A 207 -17.16 -2.33 -10.13
N ASN A 208 -17.66 -3.56 -10.26
CA ASN A 208 -18.69 -3.91 -11.24
C ASN A 208 -19.64 -5.02 -10.74
N PHE A 209 -20.77 -5.15 -11.43
CA PHE A 209 -21.69 -6.27 -11.31
C PHE A 209 -21.87 -6.94 -12.68
N ALA A 210 -21.57 -8.23 -12.77
CA ALA A 210 -21.72 -9.03 -13.96
C ALA A 210 -22.30 -10.42 -13.65
N LEU A 211 -23.04 -10.97 -14.61
CA LEU A 211 -23.59 -12.33 -14.59
C LEU A 211 -23.55 -12.89 -16.01
N ALA A 212 -23.17 -14.15 -16.14
CA ALA A 212 -23.09 -14.81 -17.44
C ALA A 212 -24.48 -15.16 -17.93
N GLU A 213 -25.24 -15.90 -17.10
CA GLU A 213 -26.58 -16.37 -17.43
C GLU A 213 -27.43 -16.42 -16.14
N VAL A 214 -28.74 -16.21 -16.29
CA VAL A 214 -29.72 -16.52 -15.26
C VAL A 214 -30.78 -17.45 -15.83
N GLU A 215 -30.92 -18.62 -15.22
CA GLU A 215 -32.00 -19.56 -15.54
C GLU A 215 -33.17 -19.39 -14.56
N VAL A 216 -34.39 -19.40 -15.09
CA VAL A 216 -35.63 -19.40 -14.32
C VAL A 216 -36.40 -20.66 -14.69
N ARG A 217 -36.40 -21.66 -13.81
CA ARG A 217 -36.98 -22.98 -14.09
C ARG A 217 -38.36 -23.13 -13.47
N ASP A 218 -39.30 -23.58 -14.29
CA ASP A 218 -40.66 -23.91 -13.88
C ASP A 218 -40.77 -25.31 -13.27
N GLY A 219 -41.99 -25.72 -12.90
CA GLY A 219 -42.28 -27.05 -12.35
C GLY A 219 -42.05 -28.21 -13.31
N ALA A 220 -42.00 -27.96 -14.62
CA ALA A 220 -41.63 -28.96 -15.63
C ALA A 220 -40.10 -28.99 -15.87
N GLY A 221 -39.35 -28.10 -15.23
CA GLY A 221 -37.89 -27.97 -15.36
C GLY A 221 -37.43 -27.12 -16.54
N GLY A 222 -38.34 -26.47 -17.28
CA GLY A 222 -38.01 -25.64 -18.44
C GLY A 222 -37.46 -24.27 -18.05
N ASN A 223 -36.40 -23.80 -18.72
CA ASN A 223 -35.86 -22.45 -18.52
C ASN A 223 -36.73 -21.39 -19.22
N ARG A 224 -37.55 -20.68 -18.44
CA ARG A 224 -38.44 -19.59 -18.88
C ARG A 224 -37.73 -18.25 -19.06
N ALA A 225 -36.48 -18.11 -18.63
CA ALA A 225 -35.69 -16.93 -18.90
C ALA A 225 -35.04 -16.95 -20.29
N LEU A 226 -34.93 -18.12 -20.94
CA LEU A 226 -34.22 -18.29 -22.20
C LEU A 226 -34.78 -17.36 -23.30
N LYS A 227 -33.91 -16.53 -23.86
CA LYS A 227 -34.21 -15.45 -24.82
C LYS A 227 -35.20 -14.39 -24.31
N GLY A 228 -35.36 -14.30 -22.99
CA GLY A 228 -36.20 -13.31 -22.34
C GLY A 228 -35.70 -11.89 -22.55
N LYS A 229 -36.58 -10.91 -22.37
CA LYS A 229 -36.19 -9.49 -22.51
C LYS A 229 -35.48 -9.04 -21.24
N VAL A 230 -34.28 -8.51 -21.40
CA VAL A 230 -33.44 -8.05 -20.29
C VAL A 230 -33.37 -6.53 -20.23
N SER A 231 -33.63 -5.96 -19.05
CA SER A 231 -33.38 -4.55 -18.72
C SER A 231 -32.49 -4.44 -17.49
N SER A 232 -31.81 -3.31 -17.32
CA SER A 232 -30.87 -3.09 -16.22
C SER A 232 -30.84 -1.61 -15.85
N LEU A 233 -30.25 -1.32 -14.69
CA LEU A 233 -29.99 0.05 -14.27
C LEU A 233 -29.05 0.75 -15.25
N ASP A 234 -27.99 0.05 -15.66
CA ASP A 234 -27.07 0.44 -16.72
C ASP A 234 -26.37 -0.81 -17.28
N SER A 235 -25.59 -0.62 -18.35
CA SER A 235 -24.78 -1.66 -18.98
C SER A 235 -23.62 -0.98 -19.71
N VAL A 236 -22.47 -1.66 -19.81
CA VAL A 236 -21.35 -1.17 -20.64
C VAL A 236 -21.60 -1.35 -22.14
N GLU A 237 -22.49 -2.29 -22.52
CA GLU A 237 -22.80 -2.66 -23.91
C GLU A 237 -21.56 -2.65 -24.83
N ALA A 238 -20.79 -3.72 -24.79
CA ALA A 238 -19.64 -3.94 -25.66
C ALA A 238 -19.82 -5.21 -26.50
N PRO A 239 -20.63 -5.14 -27.57
CA PRO A 239 -20.82 -6.24 -28.51
C PRO A 239 -19.50 -6.83 -29.04
N ILE A 240 -19.36 -8.14 -29.18
CA ILE A 240 -20.34 -9.21 -28.84
C ILE A 240 -20.21 -9.72 -27.39
N ARG A 241 -19.22 -9.23 -26.65
CA ARG A 241 -18.84 -9.77 -25.34
C ARG A 241 -19.86 -9.48 -24.26
N TRP A 242 -20.24 -8.21 -24.14
CA TRP A 242 -21.10 -7.72 -23.07
C TRP A 242 -22.37 -7.13 -23.66
N ARG A 243 -23.49 -7.80 -23.44
CA ARG A 243 -24.82 -7.32 -23.84
C ARG A 243 -25.83 -7.77 -22.79
N LYS A 244 -26.84 -6.95 -22.51
CA LYS A 244 -27.98 -7.38 -21.67
C LYS A 244 -28.61 -8.69 -22.16
N SER A 245 -28.72 -8.87 -23.48
CA SER A 245 -29.31 -10.08 -24.08
C SER A 245 -28.54 -11.36 -23.77
N ASN A 246 -27.24 -11.26 -23.48
CA ASN A 246 -26.40 -12.42 -23.21
C ASN A 246 -26.70 -13.04 -21.83
N LEU A 247 -27.43 -12.34 -20.94
CA LEU A 247 -27.83 -12.90 -19.64
C LEU A 247 -28.80 -14.09 -19.75
N THR A 248 -29.40 -14.26 -20.93
CA THR A 248 -30.49 -15.21 -21.18
C THR A 248 -30.30 -15.94 -22.51
N ASP A 249 -29.10 -15.96 -23.08
CA ASP A 249 -28.86 -16.53 -24.41
C ASP A 249 -28.57 -18.03 -24.37
N GLY A 250 -28.43 -18.60 -23.17
CA GLY A 250 -28.09 -20.00 -22.99
C GLY A 250 -26.59 -20.29 -23.10
N ILE A 251 -25.74 -19.25 -23.03
CA ILE A 251 -24.29 -19.34 -23.19
C ILE A 251 -23.61 -18.80 -21.94
N TRP A 252 -22.75 -19.62 -21.34
CA TRP A 252 -21.86 -19.20 -20.28
C TRP A 252 -20.61 -20.06 -20.27
N ALA A 253 -19.58 -19.58 -19.56
CA ALA A 253 -18.35 -20.32 -19.39
C ALA A 253 -18.58 -21.57 -18.53
N THR A 254 -18.19 -22.73 -19.04
CA THR A 254 -18.22 -24.01 -18.31
C THR A 254 -16.85 -24.66 -18.34
N GLU A 255 -16.52 -25.41 -17.29
CA GLU A 255 -15.34 -26.28 -17.25
C GLU A 255 -15.74 -27.71 -17.62
N GLU A 256 -14.82 -28.45 -18.23
CA GLU A 256 -15.03 -29.87 -18.55
C GLU A 256 -15.16 -30.71 -17.29
N ASP A 257 -14.31 -30.44 -16.29
CA ASP A 257 -14.33 -31.13 -15.01
C ASP A 257 -15.24 -30.42 -13.99
N LYS A 258 -16.49 -30.88 -13.92
CA LYS A 258 -17.49 -30.36 -12.99
C LYS A 258 -17.13 -30.61 -11.52
N GLU A 259 -16.42 -31.69 -11.21
CA GLU A 259 -16.03 -32.01 -9.83
C GLU A 259 -14.97 -31.02 -9.33
N SER A 260 -13.99 -30.69 -10.19
CA SER A 260 -12.99 -29.66 -9.90
C SER A 260 -13.62 -28.28 -9.68
N VAL A 261 -14.67 -27.91 -10.42
CA VAL A 261 -15.40 -26.64 -10.20
C VAL A 261 -16.01 -26.56 -8.81
N VAL A 262 -16.71 -27.61 -8.40
CA VAL A 262 -17.34 -27.68 -7.06
C VAL A 262 -16.26 -27.63 -5.98
N ARG A 263 -15.22 -28.46 -6.12
CA ARG A 263 -14.08 -28.50 -5.18
C ARG A 263 -13.39 -27.14 -5.06
N LEU A 264 -13.20 -26.44 -6.16
CA LEU A 264 -12.57 -25.12 -6.19
C LEU A 264 -13.43 -24.09 -5.44
N ALA A 265 -14.74 -24.06 -5.70
CA ALA A 265 -15.65 -23.15 -5.00
C ALA A 265 -15.72 -23.44 -3.49
N GLU A 266 -15.69 -24.72 -3.08
CA GLU A 266 -15.61 -25.11 -1.67
C GLU A 266 -14.31 -24.63 -1.00
N LEU A 267 -13.17 -24.79 -1.67
CA LEU A 267 -11.87 -24.34 -1.15
C LEU A 267 -11.78 -22.81 -1.08
N GLU A 268 -12.26 -22.10 -2.08
CA GLU A 268 -12.34 -20.63 -2.07
C GLU A 268 -13.24 -20.14 -0.91
N LYS A 269 -14.39 -20.79 -0.69
CA LYS A 269 -15.25 -20.50 0.47
C LYS A 269 -14.53 -20.76 1.79
N LYS A 270 -13.86 -21.92 1.96
CA LYS A 270 -13.10 -22.23 3.18
C LYS A 270 -11.99 -21.21 3.44
N LYS A 271 -11.29 -20.77 2.39
CA LYS A 271 -10.28 -19.72 2.48
C LYS A 271 -10.90 -18.40 2.94
N GLU A 272 -12.03 -17.99 2.38
CA GLU A 272 -12.72 -16.75 2.77
C GLU A 272 -13.23 -16.84 4.22
N ASP A 273 -13.81 -17.96 4.63
CA ASP A 273 -14.26 -18.19 6.01
C ASP A 273 -13.08 -18.14 7.00
N LEU A 274 -11.92 -18.70 6.63
CA LEU A 274 -10.69 -18.58 7.41
C LEU A 274 -10.21 -17.12 7.47
N LEU A 275 -10.20 -16.42 6.34
CA LEU A 275 -9.82 -15.00 6.30
C LEU A 275 -10.77 -14.14 7.14
N LEU A 276 -12.08 -14.40 7.13
CA LEU A 276 -13.05 -13.70 7.98
C LEU A 276 -12.78 -13.92 9.48
N ARG A 277 -12.34 -15.11 9.87
CA ARG A 277 -11.90 -15.39 11.25
C ARG A 277 -10.62 -14.63 11.61
N LEU A 278 -9.66 -14.58 10.70
CA LEU A 278 -8.35 -13.94 10.91
C LEU A 278 -8.43 -12.40 10.84
N HIS A 279 -9.26 -11.87 9.96
CA HIS A 279 -9.57 -10.44 9.82
C HIS A 279 -10.73 -10.08 10.76
N THR A 280 -10.45 -10.05 12.06
CA THR A 280 -11.40 -9.56 13.06
C THR A 280 -11.94 -8.18 12.66
N ALA A 281 -13.16 -7.85 13.11
CA ALA A 281 -13.80 -6.57 12.81
C ALA A 281 -12.89 -5.37 13.17
N ASP A 282 -12.16 -5.48 14.28
CA ASP A 282 -11.19 -4.46 14.72
C ASP A 282 -10.00 -4.33 13.77
N ARG A 283 -9.43 -5.45 13.33
CA ARG A 283 -8.33 -5.46 12.34
C ARG A 283 -8.77 -4.84 11.03
N LYS A 284 -9.96 -5.22 10.54
CA LYS A 284 -10.51 -4.68 9.30
C LYS A 284 -10.72 -3.17 9.41
N LYS A 285 -11.39 -2.71 10.46
CA LYS A 285 -11.62 -1.29 10.71
C LYS A 285 -10.32 -0.51 10.87
N ARG A 286 -9.29 -1.10 11.50
CA ARG A 286 -7.98 -0.45 11.64
C ARG A 286 -7.23 -0.36 10.31
N LEU A 287 -7.23 -1.42 9.50
CA LEU A 287 -6.61 -1.42 8.17
C LEU A 287 -7.26 -0.38 7.25
N GLU A 288 -8.60 -0.32 7.22
CA GLU A 288 -9.35 0.69 6.47
C GLU A 288 -8.95 2.11 6.89
N LYS A 289 -8.92 2.37 8.21
CA LYS A 289 -8.49 3.67 8.75
C LYS A 289 -7.03 4.01 8.43
N ILE A 290 -6.12 3.03 8.51
CA ILE A 290 -4.70 3.24 8.17
C ILE A 290 -4.57 3.62 6.69
N ASP A 291 -5.31 2.97 5.80
CA ASP A 291 -5.28 3.27 4.37
C ASP A 291 -5.81 4.68 4.07
N GLU A 292 -6.89 5.11 4.73
CA GLU A 292 -7.40 6.48 4.67
C GLU A 292 -6.34 7.50 5.13
N GLU A 293 -5.71 7.26 6.29
CA GLU A 293 -4.68 8.16 6.84
C GLU A 293 -3.42 8.22 5.95
N ILE A 294 -3.00 7.10 5.37
CA ILE A 294 -1.87 7.04 4.42
C ILE A 294 -2.20 7.85 3.17
N GLN A 295 -3.42 7.72 2.64
CA GLN A 295 -3.86 8.46 1.47
C GLN A 295 -3.89 9.96 1.77
N GLU A 296 -4.58 10.38 2.83
CA GLU A 296 -4.73 11.78 3.21
C GLU A 296 -3.36 12.45 3.43
N LYS A 297 -2.52 11.88 4.30
CA LYS A 297 -1.19 12.42 4.60
C LYS A 297 -0.27 12.38 3.38
N GLY A 298 -0.40 11.35 2.54
CA GLY A 298 0.33 11.21 1.29
C GLY A 298 0.01 12.34 0.30
N GLU A 299 -1.27 12.69 0.15
CA GLU A 299 -1.69 13.81 -0.70
C GLU A 299 -1.21 15.15 -0.15
N VAL A 300 -1.26 15.37 1.17
CA VAL A 300 -0.69 16.58 1.80
C VAL A 300 0.80 16.70 1.49
N VAL A 301 1.59 15.64 1.68
CA VAL A 301 3.04 15.65 1.40
C VAL A 301 3.33 15.93 -0.08
N LYS A 302 2.54 15.39 -1.01
CA LYS A 302 2.67 15.67 -2.44
C LYS A 302 2.36 17.13 -2.78
N GLY A 303 1.40 17.74 -2.09
CA GLY A 303 1.00 19.14 -2.27
C GLY A 303 2.00 20.16 -1.70
N LEU A 304 2.91 19.76 -0.80
CA LEU A 304 3.90 20.67 -0.22
C LEU A 304 4.93 21.14 -1.28
N PRO A 305 5.25 22.45 -1.37
CA PRO A 305 6.24 22.99 -2.29
C PRO A 305 7.56 22.22 -2.25
N LYS A 306 8.01 21.74 -3.41
CA LYS A 306 9.29 21.04 -3.53
C LYS A 306 10.41 22.05 -3.30
N GLY A 307 11.37 21.71 -2.45
CA GLY A 307 12.59 22.51 -2.32
C GLY A 307 13.52 22.35 -3.53
N ASN A 308 14.65 23.05 -3.47
CA ASN A 308 15.67 22.99 -4.50
C ASN A 308 16.62 21.81 -4.25
N MET A 309 17.03 21.14 -5.32
CA MET A 309 18.09 20.14 -5.21
C MET A 309 19.43 20.82 -4.98
N VAL A 310 20.11 20.42 -3.91
CA VAL A 310 21.45 20.92 -3.58
C VAL A 310 22.40 19.75 -3.36
N TYR A 311 23.66 19.93 -3.74
CA TYR A 311 24.71 18.98 -3.44
C TYR A 311 25.36 19.35 -2.09
N ALA A 312 25.08 18.56 -1.05
CA ALA A 312 25.46 18.90 0.32
C ALA A 312 25.74 17.66 1.16
N ALA A 313 26.29 17.87 2.35
CA ALA A 313 26.45 16.81 3.34
C ALA A 313 25.08 16.20 3.70
N SER A 314 24.97 14.87 3.60
CA SER A 314 23.78 14.10 3.92
C SER A 314 24.16 12.76 4.56
N THR A 315 23.30 12.31 5.45
CA THR A 315 23.31 10.94 5.99
C THR A 315 22.29 10.03 5.30
N HIS A 316 21.44 10.60 4.45
CA HIS A 316 20.35 9.94 3.76
C HIS A 316 20.45 10.20 2.25
N PHE A 317 20.69 9.13 1.49
CA PHE A 317 20.79 9.16 0.04
C PHE A 317 20.61 7.74 -0.50
N LYS A 318 20.32 7.60 -1.79
CA LYS A 318 20.27 6.29 -2.44
C LYS A 318 21.69 5.72 -2.51
N GLY A 319 21.91 4.56 -1.87
CA GLY A 319 23.23 3.93 -1.88
C GLY A 319 23.59 3.35 -3.25
N GLU A 320 24.86 3.46 -3.62
CA GLU A 320 25.42 2.91 -4.86
C GLU A 320 26.75 2.20 -4.57
N GLY A 321 26.80 0.89 -4.87
CA GLY A 321 27.96 0.05 -4.58
C GLY A 321 28.34 0.04 -3.08
N GLN A 322 29.56 0.46 -2.78
CA GLN A 322 30.09 0.56 -1.40
C GLN A 322 29.67 1.85 -0.68
N PHE A 323 29.10 2.82 -1.41
CA PHE A 323 28.65 4.09 -0.86
C PHE A 323 27.24 3.93 -0.28
N LYS A 324 27.17 3.65 1.03
CA LYS A 324 25.91 3.38 1.74
C LYS A 324 25.56 4.53 2.70
N PRO A 325 24.30 4.97 2.73
CA PRO A 325 23.86 6.00 3.66
C PRO A 325 23.98 5.49 5.09
N THR A 326 24.34 6.39 6.01
CA THR A 326 24.42 6.09 7.44
C THR A 326 23.07 6.15 8.13
N ASN A 327 22.06 6.73 7.48
CA ASN A 327 20.70 6.91 8.00
C ASN A 327 20.69 7.55 9.39
N GLY A 328 21.55 8.55 9.59
CA GLY A 328 21.67 9.30 10.85
C GLY A 328 22.48 8.61 11.95
N LYS A 329 22.95 7.38 11.74
CA LYS A 329 23.79 6.67 12.73
C LYS A 329 25.24 7.14 12.66
N PRO A 330 25.89 7.42 13.79
CA PRO A 330 27.33 7.72 13.80
C PRO A 330 28.17 6.58 13.23
N ARG A 331 29.23 6.91 12.48
CA ARG A 331 30.27 5.93 12.15
C ARG A 331 31.21 5.77 13.34
N MET A 332 31.52 4.52 13.68
CA MET A 332 32.56 4.21 14.65
C MET A 332 33.91 4.66 14.10
N ILE A 333 34.61 5.51 14.85
CA ILE A 333 35.98 5.94 14.57
C ILE A 333 36.87 5.39 15.68
N ARG A 334 38.05 4.92 15.32
CA ARG A 334 39.07 4.44 16.25
C ARG A 334 40.35 5.24 16.06
N PHE A 335 41.11 5.42 17.14
CA PHE A 335 42.48 5.92 17.00
C PHE A 335 43.31 4.93 16.21
N LEU A 336 44.19 5.42 15.35
CA LEU A 336 45.08 4.58 14.55
C LEU A 336 46.50 4.71 15.07
N HIS A 337 47.13 3.59 15.39
CA HIS A 337 48.54 3.60 15.75
C HIS A 337 49.37 4.10 14.56
N ARG A 338 50.05 5.25 14.72
CA ARG A 338 50.82 5.88 13.64
C ARG A 338 50.01 6.22 12.38
N GLY A 339 48.68 6.31 12.49
CA GLY A 339 47.80 6.55 11.35
C GLY A 339 47.52 5.30 10.49
N GLU A 340 47.97 4.12 10.93
CA GLU A 340 47.85 2.87 10.19
C GLU A 340 46.45 2.25 10.34
N VAL A 341 45.74 2.11 9.22
CA VAL A 341 44.33 1.65 9.19
C VAL A 341 44.17 0.22 9.71
N THR A 342 45.22 -0.60 9.55
CA THR A 342 45.25 -1.99 10.02
C THR A 342 45.55 -2.12 11.52
N GLN A 343 45.85 -1.01 12.21
CA GLN A 343 46.17 -0.99 13.64
C GLN A 343 45.22 -0.09 14.43
N PRO A 344 43.90 -0.41 14.45
CA PRO A 344 42.92 0.36 15.21
C PRO A 344 43.09 0.14 16.71
N ARG A 345 42.86 1.19 17.49
CA ARG A 345 42.90 1.17 18.95
C ARG A 345 41.52 1.44 19.54
N GLU A 346 41.47 2.25 20.60
CA GLU A 346 40.24 2.60 21.31
C GLU A 346 39.29 3.42 20.43
N GLU A 347 38.00 3.35 20.77
CA GLU A 347 36.96 4.14 20.14
C GLU A 347 37.08 5.61 20.50
N VAL A 348 36.84 6.46 19.50
CA VAL A 348 36.95 7.90 19.59
C VAL A 348 35.65 8.50 20.06
N ARG A 349 35.73 9.36 21.07
CA ARG A 349 34.61 10.19 21.52
C ARG A 349 34.54 11.48 20.68
N PRO A 350 33.35 11.97 20.32
CA PRO A 350 33.23 13.22 19.58
C PRO A 350 33.70 14.41 20.39
N GLY A 351 34.37 15.36 19.73
CA GLY A 351 34.96 16.52 20.39
C GLY A 351 35.46 17.58 19.42
N THR A 352 36.22 18.53 19.94
CA THR A 352 36.76 19.70 19.24
C THR A 352 38.26 19.88 19.53
N LEU A 353 38.84 20.95 18.99
CA LEU A 353 40.18 21.42 19.34
C LEU A 353 40.08 22.43 20.50
N PRO A 354 40.69 22.17 21.67
CA PRO A 354 40.62 23.11 22.79
C PRO A 354 41.34 24.42 22.46
N ILE A 355 40.72 25.56 22.76
CA ILE A 355 41.33 26.89 22.62
C ILE A 355 42.00 27.29 23.93
N PHE A 356 41.45 26.84 25.06
CA PHE A 356 42.02 27.07 26.39
C PHE A 356 42.67 25.80 26.94
N LYS A 357 43.77 25.95 27.70
CA LYS A 357 44.53 24.82 28.26
C LYS A 357 43.72 23.85 29.12
N LYS A 358 42.64 24.31 29.76
CA LYS A 358 41.79 23.52 30.68
C LYS A 358 40.36 23.32 30.15
N GLU A 359 40.15 23.47 28.85
CA GLU A 359 38.83 23.30 28.24
C GLU A 359 38.46 21.82 28.05
N PRO A 360 37.27 21.38 28.48
CA PRO A 360 36.75 20.07 28.10
C PRO A 360 36.47 20.06 26.60
N TRP A 361 37.27 19.33 25.86
CA TRP A 361 37.20 19.28 24.39
C TRP A 361 36.37 18.10 23.87
N GLN A 362 36.00 17.13 24.71
CA GLN A 362 35.06 16.05 24.37
C GLN A 362 33.63 16.49 24.66
N PHE A 363 32.70 16.17 23.76
CA PHE A 363 31.28 16.49 23.95
C PHE A 363 30.60 15.47 24.87
N ASN A 364 29.78 15.98 25.79
CA ASN A 364 28.98 15.16 26.69
C ASN A 364 27.65 14.81 26.00
N LEU A 365 27.60 13.66 25.33
CA LEU A 365 26.42 13.15 24.62
C LEU A 365 25.97 11.80 25.20
N PRO A 366 24.66 11.47 25.21
CA PRO A 366 24.14 10.15 25.59
C PRO A 366 24.77 9.02 24.76
N ALA A 367 24.81 7.79 25.26
CA ALA A 367 25.43 6.68 24.54
C ALA A 367 24.73 6.35 23.20
N ASP A 368 23.42 6.63 23.10
CA ASP A 368 22.55 6.36 21.95
C ASP A 368 22.30 7.60 21.06
N HIS A 369 23.13 8.64 21.19
CA HIS A 369 23.01 9.87 20.38
C HIS A 369 23.07 9.61 18.86
N GLY A 370 22.32 10.41 18.11
CA GLY A 370 22.40 10.45 16.65
C GLY A 370 23.62 11.23 16.17
N GLU A 371 24.02 11.05 14.91
CA GLU A 371 25.16 11.80 14.40
C GLU A 371 24.90 13.31 14.28
N SER A 372 23.64 13.72 14.09
CA SER A 372 23.25 15.14 14.15
C SER A 372 23.62 15.80 15.47
N ASP A 373 23.57 15.06 16.59
CA ASP A 373 23.86 15.59 17.93
C ASP A 373 25.35 15.97 18.06
N ARG A 374 26.25 15.22 17.40
CA ARG A 374 27.69 15.55 17.35
C ARG A 374 27.94 16.88 16.67
N ARG A 375 27.28 17.11 15.52
CA ARG A 375 27.40 18.39 14.79
C ARG A 375 26.72 19.54 15.52
N ALA A 376 25.58 19.28 16.18
CA ALA A 376 24.91 20.28 17.01
C ALA A 376 25.78 20.71 18.20
N ALA A 377 26.44 19.76 18.88
CA ALA A 377 27.39 20.06 19.95
C ALA A 377 28.59 20.89 19.47
N LEU A 378 29.15 20.56 18.29
CA LEU A 378 30.21 21.37 17.68
C LEU A 378 29.72 22.78 17.31
N ALA A 379 28.51 22.90 16.76
CA ALA A 379 27.92 24.19 16.43
C ALA A 379 27.71 25.05 17.68
N GLN A 380 27.19 24.46 18.76
CA GLN A 380 27.06 25.12 20.07
C GLN A 380 28.42 25.58 20.60
N TRP A 381 29.46 24.74 20.49
CA TRP A 381 30.81 25.10 20.90
C TRP A 381 31.36 26.30 20.09
N LEU A 382 31.17 26.32 18.77
CA LEU A 382 31.63 27.40 17.89
C LEU A 382 30.99 28.76 18.21
N VAL A 383 29.70 28.76 18.59
CA VAL A 383 28.92 29.98 18.84
C VAL A 383 28.88 30.41 20.32
N ARG A 384 29.71 29.81 21.17
CA ARG A 384 29.84 30.25 22.56
C ARG A 384 30.25 31.73 22.63
N GLU A 385 29.68 32.45 23.59
CA GLU A 385 29.96 33.88 23.79
C GLU A 385 31.44 34.15 24.08
N ASP A 386 32.12 33.23 24.77
CA ASP A 386 33.53 33.33 25.14
C ASP A 386 34.51 32.81 24.07
N HIS A 387 34.02 32.35 22.91
CA HIS A 387 34.86 31.78 21.86
C HIS A 387 35.61 32.89 21.09
N PRO A 388 36.94 33.05 21.26
CA PRO A 388 37.63 34.27 20.81
C PRO A 388 37.83 34.33 19.28
N LEU A 389 37.83 33.19 18.59
CA LEU A 389 38.14 33.14 17.15
C LEU A 389 36.89 33.35 16.28
N THR A 390 35.79 32.63 16.54
CA THR A 390 34.55 32.72 15.74
C THR A 390 34.09 34.16 15.57
N TRP A 391 33.94 34.92 16.66
CA TRP A 391 33.45 36.30 16.58
C TRP A 391 34.41 37.22 15.83
N ARG A 392 35.72 37.06 16.04
CA ARG A 392 36.75 37.83 15.30
C ARG A 392 36.70 37.56 13.80
N VAL A 393 36.58 36.28 13.41
CA VAL A 393 36.49 35.87 12.00
C VAL A 393 35.22 36.41 11.36
N ILE A 394 34.07 36.34 12.06
CA ILE A 394 32.81 36.87 11.56
C ILE A 394 32.87 38.39 11.39
N VAL A 395 33.40 39.13 12.37
CA VAL A 395 33.58 40.58 12.27
C VAL A 395 34.48 40.93 11.09
N ASN A 396 35.62 40.24 10.93
CA ASN A 396 36.53 40.47 9.80
C ASN A 396 35.82 40.24 8.45
N ARG A 397 35.01 39.19 8.35
CA ARG A 397 34.26 38.85 7.13
C ARG A 397 33.15 39.85 6.82
N VAL A 398 32.40 40.28 7.83
CA VAL A 398 31.36 41.31 7.67
C VAL A 398 31.98 42.62 7.22
N TRP A 399 33.11 43.02 7.83
CA TRP A 399 33.86 44.21 7.42
C TRP A 399 34.32 44.10 5.96
N GLN A 400 34.95 42.99 5.58
CA GLN A 400 35.39 42.74 4.21
C GLN A 400 34.25 42.85 3.19
N TRP A 401 33.05 42.34 3.51
CA TRP A 401 31.89 42.45 2.62
C TRP A 401 31.40 43.88 2.42
N HIS A 402 31.56 44.76 3.42
CA HIS A 402 31.13 46.15 3.31
C HIS A 402 32.19 47.05 2.67
N PHE A 403 33.48 46.80 2.94
CA PHE A 403 34.57 47.71 2.58
C PHE A 403 35.55 47.14 1.55
N GLY A 404 35.36 45.90 1.08
CA GLY A 404 36.19 45.25 0.06
C GLY A 404 37.48 44.61 0.58
N GLU A 405 37.93 44.97 1.78
CA GLU A 405 39.13 44.44 2.45
C GLU A 405 38.84 44.14 3.91
N GLY A 406 39.42 43.07 4.47
CA GLY A 406 39.28 42.72 5.89
C GLY A 406 40.10 43.62 6.82
N LEU A 407 39.70 43.73 8.08
CA LEU A 407 40.50 44.35 9.15
C LEU A 407 41.87 43.65 9.32
N VAL A 408 41.90 42.34 9.05
CA VAL A 408 43.12 41.54 8.92
C VAL A 408 43.11 40.94 7.52
N ALA A 409 44.14 41.26 6.74
CA ALA A 409 44.27 40.85 5.33
C ALA A 409 44.62 39.36 5.15
N SER A 410 45.19 38.72 6.18
CA SER A 410 45.43 37.27 6.18
C SER A 410 44.20 36.50 6.68
N PRO A 411 43.81 35.38 6.01
CA PRO A 411 42.70 34.52 6.44
C PRO A 411 42.81 33.96 7.86
#